data_AF-A0A3S4XRJ3-F1
#
_entry.id   AF-A0A3S4XRJ3-F1
#
_cell.length_a   1.000
_cell.length_b   1.000
_cell.length_c   1.000
_cell.angle_alpha   90.00
_cell.angle_beta   90.00
_cell.angle_gamma   90.00
#
_symmetry.space_group_name_H-M   'P 1'
#
loop_
_entity.id
_entity.type
_entity.pdbx_description
1 polymer ?
#
loop_
_entity_poly.entity_id
_entity_poly.type
_entity_poly.pdbx_seq_one_letter_code
_entity_poly.pdbx_strand_id
1 'polypeptide(L)'
;MEYRLPRTLLAVVIGGSLAVSGVLIQSIVRNPLASPDILGINSAAGLVAVVCLLFFPALDFYWLPISAFIGGVSAFYYFGGYVDEIFAR
;
A
#
# COMPACT_ATOMS: atom_id res chain seq x y z
N MET A 1 -15.26 -19.87 -15.89
CA MET A 1 -14.02 -20.02 -15.11
C MET A 1 -13.01 -18.89 -15.36
N GLU A 2 -13.14 -18.15 -16.46
CA GLU A 2 -12.19 -17.10 -16.91
C GLU A 2 -11.89 -16.00 -15.88
N TYR A 3 -12.84 -15.60 -15.02
CA TYR A 3 -12.59 -14.57 -14.00
C TYR A 3 -12.09 -15.09 -12.64
N ARG A 4 -12.21 -16.39 -12.37
CA ARG A 4 -11.83 -16.98 -11.06
C ARG A 4 -10.32 -17.11 -10.96
N LEU A 5 -9.69 -17.64 -12.01
CA LEU A 5 -8.24 -17.85 -12.07
C LEU A 5 -7.42 -16.55 -11.88
N PRO A 6 -7.66 -15.45 -12.63
CA PRO A 6 -6.89 -14.22 -12.45
C PRO A 6 -7.10 -13.60 -11.06
N ARG A 7 -8.32 -13.69 -10.51
CA ARG A 7 -8.63 -13.16 -9.18
C ARG A 7 -7.97 -13.97 -8.05
N THR A 8 -7.92 -15.29 -8.17
CA THR A 8 -7.21 -16.14 -7.21
C THR A 8 -5.71 -15.90 -7.25
N LEU A 9 -5.11 -15.73 -8.43
CA LEU A 9 -3.70 -15.38 -8.55
C LEU A 9 -3.40 -14.02 -7.90
N LEU A 10 -4.21 -13.00 -8.16
CA LEU A 10 -4.11 -11.70 -7.50
C LEU A 10 -4.23 -11.83 -5.97
N ALA A 11 -5.17 -12.61 -5.47
CA ALA A 11 -5.35 -12.83 -4.03
C ALA A 11 -4.12 -13.46 -3.38
N VAL A 12 -3.50 -14.47 -4.02
CA VAL A 12 -2.29 -15.12 -3.52
C VAL A 12 -1.11 -14.15 -3.51
N VAL A 13 -0.90 -13.39 -4.60
CA VAL A 13 0.21 -12.44 -4.72
C VAL A 13 0.07 -11.28 -3.74
N ILE A 14 -1.11 -10.67 -3.67
CA ILE A 14 -1.38 -9.55 -2.75
C ILE A 14 -1.30 -10.02 -1.29
N GLY A 15 -1.92 -11.16 -0.96
CA GLY A 15 -1.89 -11.72 0.40
C GLY A 15 -0.47 -12.08 0.86
N GLY A 16 0.33 -12.71 -0.01
CA GLY A 16 1.73 -13.01 0.28
C GLY A 16 2.57 -11.73 0.49
N SER A 17 2.35 -10.71 -0.34
CA SER A 17 3.04 -9.42 -0.21
C SER A 17 2.70 -8.71 1.11
N LEU A 18 1.41 -8.71 1.50
CA LEU A 18 0.95 -8.15 2.77
C LEU A 18 1.52 -8.92 3.98
N ALA A 19 1.59 -10.25 3.90
CA ALA A 19 2.19 -11.07 4.96
C ALA A 19 3.68 -10.74 5.16
N VAL A 20 4.45 -10.64 4.08
CA VAL A 20 5.87 -10.26 4.13
C VAL A 20 6.02 -8.84 4.70
N SER A 21 5.23 -7.87 4.22
CA SER A 21 5.26 -6.50 4.74
C SER A 21 4.91 -6.44 6.24
N GLY A 22 3.94 -7.24 6.70
CA GLY A 22 3.56 -7.34 8.10
C GLY A 22 4.71 -7.83 8.98
N VAL A 23 5.34 -8.94 8.60
CA VAL A 23 6.47 -9.51 9.36
C VAL A 23 7.65 -8.54 9.40
N LEU A 24 7.94 -7.83 8.29
CA LEU A 24 9.01 -6.84 8.25
C LEU A 24 8.77 -5.69 9.24
N ILE A 25 7.58 -5.08 9.21
CA ILE A 25 7.24 -3.98 10.12
C ILE A 25 7.21 -4.44 11.57
N GLN A 26 6.63 -5.61 11.85
CA GLN A 26 6.63 -6.19 13.20
C GLN A 26 8.04 -6.43 13.73
N SER A 27 8.98 -6.83 12.85
CA SER A 27 10.38 -7.05 13.20
C SER A 27 11.13 -5.75 13.51
N ILE A 28 10.91 -4.70 12.71
CA ILE A 28 11.55 -3.38 12.89
C ILE A 28 11.01 -2.71 14.16
N VAL A 29 9.69 -2.67 14.32
CA VAL A 29 9.02 -2.02 15.46
C VAL A 29 9.14 -2.86 16.74
N ARG A 30 9.56 -4.13 16.63
CA ARG A 30 9.59 -5.12 17.71
C ARG A 30 8.27 -5.24 18.46
N ASN A 31 7.16 -5.09 17.72
CA ASN A 31 5.81 -5.12 18.25
C ASN A 31 4.95 -6.09 17.39
N PRO A 32 4.52 -7.24 17.94
CA PRO A 32 3.72 -8.20 17.20
C PRO A 32 2.31 -7.69 16.83
N LEU A 33 1.86 -6.57 17.41
CA LEU A 33 0.60 -5.91 17.06
C LEU A 33 0.76 -4.83 15.98
N ALA A 34 2.00 -4.54 15.54
CA ALA A 34 2.23 -3.55 14.47
C ALA A 34 1.77 -4.11 13.12
N SER A 35 1.21 -3.22 12.29
CA SER A 35 0.81 -3.51 10.91
C SER A 35 1.36 -2.42 9.98
N PRO A 36 1.61 -2.73 8.70
CA PRO A 36 2.11 -1.74 7.73
C PRO A 36 1.13 -0.59 7.50
N ASP A 37 -0.16 -0.79 7.80
CA ASP A 37 -1.21 0.23 7.63
C ASP A 37 -1.02 1.44 8.56
N ILE A 38 -0.32 1.28 9.69
CA ILE A 38 -0.05 2.37 10.64
C ILE A 38 0.83 3.47 10.04
N LEU A 39 1.51 3.21 8.92
CA LEU A 39 2.36 4.16 8.20
C LEU A 39 1.58 5.14 7.32
N GLY A 40 0.24 5.03 7.28
CA GLY A 40 -0.61 5.93 6.48
C GLY A 40 -0.57 5.67 4.97
N ILE A 41 0.09 4.59 4.53
CA ILE A 41 0.25 4.22 3.10
C ILE A 41 -1.13 4.05 2.43
N ASN A 42 -2.06 3.34 3.07
CA ASN A 42 -3.41 3.13 2.53
C ASN A 42 -4.20 4.44 2.41
N SER A 43 -4.10 5.31 3.40
CA SER A 43 -4.78 6.60 3.40
C SER A 43 -4.26 7.51 2.28
N ALA A 44 -2.94 7.53 2.05
CA ALA A 44 -2.33 8.31 0.97
C ALA A 44 -2.65 7.75 -0.42
N ALA A 45 -2.62 6.42 -0.58
CA ALA A 45 -3.03 5.77 -1.82
C ALA A 45 -4.50 6.07 -2.14
N GLY A 46 -5.39 5.96 -1.15
CA GLY A 46 -6.81 6.30 -1.29
C GLY A 46 -7.04 7.78 -1.61
N LEU A 47 -6.31 8.68 -0.94
CA LEU A 47 -6.41 10.13 -1.20
C LEU A 47 -6.05 10.46 -2.65
N VAL A 48 -4.91 9.97 -3.15
CA VAL A 48 -4.50 10.25 -4.54
C VAL A 48 -5.45 9.61 -5.54
N ALA A 49 -5.96 8.40 -5.27
CA ALA A 49 -6.97 7.77 -6.11
C ALA A 49 -8.27 8.60 -6.20
N VAL A 50 -8.76 9.11 -5.07
CA VAL A 50 -9.96 9.96 -5.02
C VAL A 50 -9.72 11.30 -5.72
N VAL A 51 -8.57 11.94 -5.50
CA VAL A 51 -8.18 13.16 -6.23
C VAL A 51 -8.15 12.90 -7.73
N CYS A 52 -7.58 11.77 -8.18
CA CYS A 52 -7.58 11.38 -9.58
C CYS A 52 -9.00 11.26 -10.14
N LEU A 53 -9.91 10.59 -9.42
CA LEU A 53 -11.31 10.45 -9.83
C LEU A 53 -12.07 11.79 -9.89
N LEU A 54 -11.78 12.72 -8.97
CA LEU A 54 -12.45 14.02 -8.91
C LEU A 54 -12.01 14.97 -10.03
N PHE A 55 -10.71 15.04 -10.30
CA PHE A 55 -10.16 15.98 -11.28
C PHE A 55 -10.10 15.39 -12.70
N PHE A 56 -10.06 14.06 -12.82
CA PHE A 56 -9.95 13.35 -14.09
C PHE A 56 -10.99 12.22 -14.22
N PRO A 57 -12.30 12.54 -14.24
CA PRO A 57 -13.36 11.53 -14.24
C PRO A 57 -13.43 10.70 -15.53
N ALA A 58 -12.83 11.17 -16.63
CA ALA A 58 -12.80 10.49 -17.93
C ALA A 58 -11.55 9.63 -18.15
N LEU A 59 -10.67 9.49 -17.15
CA LEU A 59 -9.47 8.66 -17.28
C LEU A 59 -9.84 7.17 -17.31
N ASP A 60 -9.12 6.42 -18.13
CA ASP A 60 -9.30 4.96 -18.23
C ASP A 60 -9.05 4.28 -16.87
N PHE A 61 -9.78 3.18 -16.64
CA PHE A 61 -9.71 2.41 -15.40
C PHE A 61 -8.28 1.93 -15.04
N TYR A 62 -7.39 1.79 -16.04
CA TYR A 62 -6.00 1.40 -15.83
C TYR A 62 -5.16 2.45 -15.08
N TRP A 63 -5.52 3.72 -15.14
CA TRP A 63 -4.77 4.78 -14.47
C TRP A 63 -5.04 4.89 -12.98
N LEU A 64 -6.21 4.43 -12.54
CA LEU A 64 -6.59 4.47 -11.13
C LEU A 64 -5.61 3.71 -10.21
N PRO A 65 -5.25 2.43 -10.46
CA PRO A 65 -4.27 1.74 -9.63
C PRO A 65 -2.89 2.38 -9.67
N ILE A 66 -2.49 2.97 -10.80
CA ILE A 66 -1.21 3.70 -10.93
C ILE A 66 -1.20 4.94 -10.03
N SER A 67 -2.28 5.73 -10.04
CA SER A 67 -2.42 6.90 -9.16
C SER A 67 -2.42 6.52 -7.68
N ALA A 68 -3.13 5.44 -7.31
CA ALA A 68 -3.14 4.93 -5.94
C ALA A 68 -1.74 4.48 -5.51
N PHE A 69 -1.02 3.79 -6.39
CA PHE A 69 0.34 3.35 -6.14
C PHE A 69 1.31 4.52 -5.91
N ILE A 70 1.23 5.57 -6.72
CA ILE A 70 2.03 6.80 -6.53
C ILE A 70 1.76 7.42 -5.15
N GLY A 71 0.48 7.48 -4.74
CA GLY A 71 0.11 7.94 -3.40
C GLY A 71 0.74 7.11 -2.29
N GLY A 72 0.66 5.78 -2.39
CA GLY A 72 1.27 4.87 -1.41
C GLY A 72 2.80 4.99 -1.33
N VAL A 73 3.48 5.04 -2.47
CA VAL A 73 4.95 5.22 -2.54
C VAL A 73 5.38 6.56 -1.94
N SER A 74 4.63 7.63 -2.21
CA SER A 74 4.93 8.94 -1.62
C SER A 74 4.86 8.91 -0.10
N ALA A 75 3.82 8.29 0.48
CA ALA A 75 3.70 8.13 1.92
C ALA A 75 4.83 7.28 2.51
N PHE A 76 5.18 6.16 1.86
CA PHE A 76 6.31 5.35 2.30
C PHE A 76 7.62 6.14 2.29
N TYR A 77 7.87 6.97 1.28
CA TYR A 77 9.07 7.80 1.23
C TYR A 77 9.13 8.82 2.38
N TYR A 78 8.01 9.51 2.67
CA TYR A 78 7.96 10.49 3.76
C TYR A 78 8.00 9.86 5.15
N PHE A 79 7.31 8.74 5.36
CA PHE A 79 7.12 8.12 6.68
C PHE A 79 8.14 7.01 6.96
N GLY A 80 8.64 6.32 5.93
CA GLY A 80 9.63 5.25 6.06
C GLY A 80 10.94 5.75 6.67
N GLY A 81 11.38 6.97 6.30
CA GLY A 81 12.54 7.59 6.92
C GLY A 81 12.39 7.83 8.43
N TYR A 82 11.16 8.09 8.91
CA TYR A 82 10.88 8.27 10.33
C TYR A 82 10.90 6.96 11.11
N VAL A 83 10.47 5.86 10.50
CA VAL A 83 10.50 4.53 11.14
C VAL A 83 11.95 4.09 11.36
N ASP A 84 12.80 4.24 10.35
CA ASP A 84 14.23 3.94 10.50
C ASP A 84 14.88 4.84 11.57
N GLU A 85 14.57 6.13 11.62
CA GLU A 85 15.19 7.03 12.60
C GLU A 85 14.77 6.77 14.07
N ILE A 86 13.52 6.34 14.28
CA ILE A 86 12.96 6.09 15.63
C ILE A 86 13.31 4.70 16.15
N PHE A 87 13.29 3.67 15.31
CA PHE A 87 13.43 2.27 15.72
C PHE A 87 14.80 1.65 15.42
N ALA A 88 15.65 2.26 14.58
CA ALA A 88 17.03 1.81 14.36
C ALA A 88 18.03 2.35 15.42
N ARG A 89 17.55 3.05 16.44
CA ARG A 89 18.29 3.37 17.68
C ARG A 89 17.87 2.42 18.79
#